data_AF-A0A7S3P9U6-F1
#
_entry.id   AF-A0A7S3P9U6-F1
#
_cell.length_a   1.000
_cell.length_b   1.000
_cell.length_c   1.000
_cell.angle_alpha   90.00
_cell.angle_beta   90.00
_cell.angle_gamma   90.00
#
_symmetry.space_group_name_H-M   'P 1'
#
loop_
_entity.id
_entity.type
_entity.pdbx_description
1 polymer ?
#
loop_
_entity_poly.entity_id
_entity_poly.type
_entity_poly.pdbx_seq_one_letter_code
_entity_poly.pdbx_strand_id
1 'polypeptide(L)'
;AHSIEEVEKFMGTESVVAEWKYDGVRCQAHFDGKKVTLFSRNLIDNTTQYPDAVRFLLEAKKDGVQSFICDAEIVAVIPSTDGHRLLPFQDLTARRAAGDSAVATRIYCYDLMYLNGRTLLEEPLWKRQELLH
;
A
#
# COMPACT_ATOMS: atom_id res chain seq x y z
N ALA A 1 18.65 -0.13 11.60
CA ALA A 1 18.36 -0.48 12.99
C ALA A 1 18.28 -1.99 13.08
N HIS A 2 19.22 -2.63 13.75
CA HIS A 2 19.28 -4.07 13.96
C HIS A 2 18.74 -4.48 15.34
N SER A 3 18.41 -3.52 16.22
CA SER A 3 17.72 -3.75 17.49
C SER A 3 16.69 -2.67 17.80
N ILE A 4 15.78 -2.96 18.73
CA ILE A 4 14.81 -1.99 19.26
C ILE A 4 15.53 -0.84 19.95
N GLU A 5 16.64 -1.10 20.65
CA GLU A 5 17.40 -0.04 21.35
C GLU A 5 17.98 0.98 20.37
N GLU A 6 18.37 0.57 19.17
CA GLU A 6 18.82 1.50 18.12
C GLU A 6 17.67 2.39 17.63
N VAL A 7 16.45 1.84 17.52
CA VAL A 7 15.26 2.62 17.16
C VAL A 7 14.94 3.63 18.26
N GLU A 8 14.92 3.20 19.53
CA GLU A 8 14.67 4.06 20.68
C GLU A 8 15.70 5.19 20.76
N LYS A 9 16.99 4.88 20.57
CA LYS A 9 18.05 5.89 20.56
C LYS A 9 17.90 6.88 19.41
N PHE A 10 17.48 6.43 18.23
CA PHE A 10 17.30 7.29 17.07
C PHE A 10 16.06 8.18 17.20
N MET A 11 14.94 7.62 17.67
CA MET A 11 13.67 8.34 17.82
C MET A 11 13.62 9.22 19.07
N GLY A 12 14.45 8.95 20.08
CA GLY A 12 14.53 9.74 21.30
C GLY A 12 13.24 9.63 22.12
N THR A 13 12.61 10.77 22.41
CA THR A 13 11.35 10.86 23.18
C THR A 13 10.11 10.90 22.30
N GLU A 14 10.27 10.80 20.98
CA GLU A 14 9.15 10.86 20.04
C GLU A 14 8.29 9.61 20.10
N SER A 15 7.00 9.76 19.81
CA SER A 15 6.09 8.61 19.68
C SER A 15 6.39 7.86 18.37
N VAL A 16 6.41 6.53 18.44
CA VAL A 16 6.72 5.65 17.30
C VAL A 16 5.49 4.83 16.95
N VAL A 17 5.24 4.67 15.65
CA VAL A 17 4.26 3.71 15.12
C VAL A 17 5.04 2.54 14.53
N ALA A 18 4.70 1.32 14.95
CA ALA A 18 5.28 0.10 14.44
C ALA A 18 4.27 -0.62 13.54
N GLU A 19 4.63 -0.82 12.28
CA GLU A 19 3.79 -1.47 11.29
C GLU A 19 4.45 -2.75 10.77
N TRP A 20 3.63 -3.66 10.27
CA TRP A 20 4.11 -4.86 9.60
C TRP A 20 4.91 -4.47 8.35
N LYS A 21 6.16 -4.92 8.29
CA LYS A 21 6.94 -4.84 7.07
C LYS A 21 6.51 -5.97 6.12
N TYR A 22 5.53 -5.68 5.28
CA TYR A 22 5.08 -6.62 4.26
C TYR A 22 6.18 -6.95 3.25
N ASP A 23 6.18 -8.19 2.76
CA ASP A 23 7.10 -8.68 1.73
C ASP A 23 6.40 -8.68 0.37
N GLY A 24 6.49 -7.56 -0.34
CA GLY A 24 5.72 -7.35 -1.55
C GLY A 24 6.35 -6.37 -2.54
N VAL A 25 5.49 -5.74 -3.33
CA VAL A 25 5.87 -4.65 -4.24
C VAL A 25 5.29 -3.35 -3.72
N ARG A 26 6.17 -2.40 -3.34
CA ARG A 26 5.75 -1.02 -3.07
C ARG A 26 5.03 -0.44 -4.28
N CYS A 27 3.87 0.13 -4.00
CA CYS A 27 2.99 0.76 -4.95
C CYS A 27 2.48 2.09 -4.40
N GLN A 28 2.62 3.16 -5.17
CA GLN A 28 1.95 4.42 -4.93
C GLN A 28 0.69 4.47 -5.79
N ALA A 29 -0.48 4.46 -5.16
CA ALA A 29 -1.75 4.43 -5.83
C ALA A 29 -2.36 5.84 -5.91
N HIS A 30 -2.69 6.26 -7.13
CA HIS A 30 -3.25 7.57 -7.45
C HIS A 30 -4.67 7.40 -7.94
N PHE A 31 -5.65 7.95 -7.23
CA PHE A 31 -7.03 8.04 -7.69
C PHE A 31 -7.36 9.50 -8.03
N ASP A 32 -7.75 9.74 -9.28
CA ASP A 32 -8.04 11.09 -9.81
C ASP A 32 -9.54 11.43 -9.84
N GLY A 33 -10.38 10.59 -9.22
CA GLY A 33 -11.84 10.69 -9.28
C GLY A 33 -12.48 9.87 -10.40
N LYS A 34 -11.69 9.36 -11.35
CA LYS A 34 -12.16 8.55 -12.47
C LYS A 34 -11.50 7.19 -12.52
N LYS A 35 -10.18 7.13 -12.32
CA LYS A 35 -9.39 5.91 -12.40
C LYS A 35 -8.31 5.86 -11.32
N VAL A 36 -7.88 4.64 -11.02
CA VAL A 36 -6.71 4.38 -10.19
C VAL A 36 -5.51 4.09 -11.11
N THR A 37 -4.38 4.71 -10.83
CA THR A 37 -3.09 4.43 -11.47
C THR A 37 -2.09 3.98 -10.39
N LEU A 38 -1.34 2.92 -10.66
CA LEU A 38 -0.43 2.29 -9.72
C LEU A 38 1.01 2.48 -10.17
N PHE A 39 1.81 3.20 -9.38
CA PHE A 39 3.22 3.45 -9.66
C PHE A 39 4.13 2.63 -8.76
N SER A 40 5.14 2.00 -9.33
CA SER A 40 6.20 1.33 -8.55
C SER A 40 7.07 2.32 -7.78
N ARG A 41 7.98 1.79 -6.96
CA ARG A 41 9.05 2.56 -6.30
C ARG A 41 9.82 3.50 -7.24
N ASN A 42 10.01 3.11 -8.50
CA ASN A 42 10.74 3.90 -9.50
C ASN A 42 9.79 4.68 -10.44
N LEU A 43 8.54 4.87 -10.03
CA LEU A 43 7.49 5.60 -10.76
C LEU A 43 7.09 4.99 -12.12
N ILE A 44 7.41 3.70 -12.33
CA ILE A 44 6.92 2.95 -13.48
C ILE A 44 5.45 2.57 -13.24
N ASP A 45 4.59 2.85 -14.23
CA ASP A 45 3.18 2.45 -14.22
C ASP A 45 3.04 0.92 -14.31
N ASN A 46 2.41 0.34 -13.29
CA ASN A 46 2.13 -1.08 -13.15
C ASN A 46 0.62 -1.37 -13.07
N THR A 47 -0.24 -0.41 -13.44
CA THR A 47 -1.70 -0.50 -13.26
C THR A 47 -2.29 -1.76 -13.89
N THR A 48 -1.85 -2.11 -15.10
CA THR A 48 -2.35 -3.29 -15.83
C THR A 48 -1.89 -4.62 -15.23
N GLN A 49 -0.81 -4.63 -14.43
CA GLN A 49 -0.30 -5.84 -13.79
C GLN A 49 -1.13 -6.23 -12.55
N TYR A 50 -1.80 -5.26 -11.93
CA TYR A 50 -2.53 -5.44 -10.67
C TYR A 50 -3.98 -4.91 -10.75
N PRO A 51 -4.82 -5.45 -11.66
CA PRO A 51 -6.22 -5.04 -11.77
C PRO A 51 -7.03 -5.35 -10.49
N ASP A 52 -6.62 -6.37 -9.74
CA ASP A 52 -7.15 -6.72 -8.43
C ASP A 52 -6.88 -5.63 -7.38
N ALA A 53 -5.67 -5.08 -7.31
CA ALA A 53 -5.34 -3.98 -6.42
C ALA A 53 -6.15 -2.72 -6.74
N VAL A 54 -6.31 -2.39 -8.04
CA VAL A 54 -7.19 -1.30 -8.51
C VAL A 54 -8.62 -1.50 -8.01
N ARG A 55 -9.17 -2.69 -8.19
CA ARG A 55 -10.53 -3.01 -7.74
C ARG A 55 -10.68 -2.83 -6.23
N PHE A 56 -9.75 -3.36 -5.43
CA PHE A 56 -9.83 -3.26 -3.97
C PHE A 56 -9.76 -1.82 -3.48
N LEU A 57 -8.94 -0.95 -4.10
CA LEU A 57 -8.90 0.47 -3.75
C LEU A 57 -10.23 1.18 -4.06
N LEU A 58 -10.86 0.86 -5.19
CA LEU A 58 -12.16 1.43 -5.57
C LEU A 58 -13.29 0.96 -4.66
N GLU A 59 -13.25 -0.30 -4.21
CA GLU A 59 -14.21 -0.89 -3.27
C GLU A 59 -14.01 -0.38 -1.84
N ALA A 60 -12.77 -0.15 -1.42
CA ALA A 60 -12.44 0.26 -0.05
C ALA A 60 -12.61 1.76 0.23
N LYS A 61 -12.59 2.62 -0.81
CA LYS A 61 -12.73 4.07 -0.61
C LYS A 61 -14.10 4.40 0.01
N LYS A 62 -14.12 5.29 1.00
CA LYS A 62 -15.35 5.80 1.62
C LYS A 62 -16.11 6.73 0.66
N ASP A 63 -17.40 6.92 0.91
CA ASP A 63 -18.21 7.91 0.22
C ASP A 63 -17.63 9.33 0.41
N GLY A 64 -17.73 10.17 -0.63
CA GLY A 64 -17.19 11.53 -0.62
C GLY A 64 -15.68 11.63 -0.91
N VAL A 65 -14.95 10.52 -1.03
CA VAL A 65 -13.57 10.54 -1.55
C VAL A 65 -13.59 10.81 -3.06
N GLN A 66 -13.06 11.97 -3.44
CA GLN A 66 -12.98 12.46 -4.83
C GLN A 66 -11.62 12.16 -5.46
N SER A 67 -10.54 12.17 -4.68
CA SER A 67 -9.19 11.91 -5.19
C SER A 67 -8.26 11.57 -4.03
N PHE A 68 -7.28 10.69 -4.23
CA PHE A 68 -6.26 10.41 -3.23
C PHE A 68 -4.92 9.99 -3.85
N ILE A 69 -3.85 10.13 -3.06
CA ILE A 69 -2.58 9.45 -3.31
C ILE A 69 -2.20 8.73 -2.03
N CYS A 70 -2.13 7.40 -2.06
CA CYS A 70 -1.68 6.58 -0.95
C CYS A 70 -0.45 5.75 -1.31
N ASP A 71 0.35 5.46 -0.30
CA ASP A 71 1.52 4.61 -0.37
C ASP A 71 1.16 3.25 0.24
N ALA A 72 1.48 2.17 -0.48
CA ALA A 72 0.98 0.84 -0.17
C ALA A 72 1.95 -0.26 -0.59
N GLU A 73 1.74 -1.46 -0.05
CA GLU A 73 2.42 -2.69 -0.48
C GLU A 73 1.42 -3.65 -1.12
N ILE A 74 1.72 -4.14 -2.33
CA ILE A 74 0.98 -5.22 -2.98
C ILE A 74 1.63 -6.54 -2.59
N VAL A 75 0.86 -7.47 -2.05
CA VAL A 75 1.35 -8.74 -1.49
C VAL A 75 0.61 -9.91 -2.13
N ALA A 76 1.34 -10.96 -2.49
CA ALA A 76 0.74 -12.20 -2.99
C ALA A 76 0.03 -12.95 -1.86
N VAL A 77 -1.13 -13.54 -2.18
CA VAL A 77 -1.94 -14.26 -1.20
C VAL A 77 -2.56 -15.53 -1.80
N ILE A 78 -2.90 -16.47 -0.93
CA ILE A 78 -3.71 -17.65 -1.25
C ILE A 78 -4.89 -17.76 -0.28
N PRO A 79 -6.07 -18.26 -0.72
CA PRO A 79 -7.18 -18.53 0.20
C PRO A 79 -6.75 -19.44 1.37
N SER A 80 -7.32 -19.16 2.53
CA SER A 80 -7.12 -19.92 3.78
C SER A 80 -8.46 -20.04 4.51
N THR A 81 -8.55 -20.93 5.51
CA THR A 81 -9.74 -21.11 6.36
C THR A 81 -10.21 -19.80 6.99
N ASP A 82 -9.26 -18.94 7.37
CA ASP A 82 -9.52 -17.67 8.08
C ASP A 82 -9.34 -16.44 7.16
N GLY A 83 -9.55 -16.61 5.86
CA GLY A 83 -9.42 -15.55 4.85
C GLY A 83 -8.31 -15.84 3.85
N HIS A 84 -7.11 -15.31 4.09
CA HIS A 84 -5.98 -15.51 3.18
C HIS A 84 -4.64 -15.60 3.91
N ARG A 85 -3.71 -16.34 3.32
CA ARG A 85 -2.32 -16.45 3.78
C ARG A 85 -1.41 -15.65 2.87
N LEU A 86 -0.47 -14.90 3.45
CA LEU A 86 0.56 -14.18 2.70
C LEU A 86 1.55 -15.17 2.07
N LEU A 87 1.95 -14.88 0.84
CA LEU A 87 2.98 -15.61 0.11
C LEU A 87 4.26 -14.76 0.01
N PRO A 88 5.43 -15.39 -0.14
CA PRO A 88 6.69 -14.68 -0.37
C PRO A 88 6.68 -13.79 -1.61
N PHE A 89 7.56 -12.79 -1.63
CA PHE A 89 7.75 -11.90 -2.78
C PHE A 89 8.03 -12.63 -4.12
N GLN A 90 8.67 -13.80 -4.08
CA GLN A 90 8.97 -14.58 -5.28
C GLN A 90 7.70 -14.93 -6.07
N ASP A 91 6.57 -15.15 -5.41
CA ASP A 91 5.29 -15.45 -6.06
C ASP A 91 4.75 -14.25 -6.87
N LEU A 92 4.97 -13.01 -6.41
CA LEU A 92 4.65 -11.81 -7.20
C LEU A 92 5.54 -11.69 -8.44
N THR A 93 6.82 -12.05 -8.29
CA THR A 93 7.78 -12.03 -9.41
C THR A 93 7.39 -13.05 -10.48
N ALA A 94 6.98 -14.26 -10.05
CA ALA A 94 6.49 -15.30 -10.94
C ALA A 94 5.22 -14.88 -11.68
N ARG A 95 4.24 -14.28 -10.97
CA ARG A 95 3.03 -13.69 -11.58
C ARG A 95 3.38 -12.70 -12.69
N ARG A 96 4.29 -11.76 -12.40
CA ARG A 96 4.74 -10.76 -13.38
C ARG A 96 5.37 -11.39 -14.62
N ALA A 97 6.18 -12.44 -14.44
CA ALA A 97 6.85 -13.14 -15.54
C ALA A 97 5.87 -13.96 -16.39
N ALA A 98 4.87 -14.60 -15.75
CA ALA A 98 3.85 -15.39 -16.43
C ALA A 98 2.84 -14.51 -17.19
N GLY A 99 2.64 -13.26 -16.76
CA GLY A 99 1.65 -12.35 -17.34
C GLY A 99 0.20 -12.80 -17.09
N ASP A 100 -0.01 -13.75 -16.18
CA ASP A 100 -1.33 -14.20 -15.75
C ASP A 100 -1.65 -13.73 -14.33
N SER A 101 -2.92 -13.84 -13.95
CA SER A 101 -3.43 -13.43 -12.63
C SER A 101 -3.69 -14.64 -11.72
N ALA A 102 -3.00 -15.77 -11.93
CA ALA A 102 -3.26 -16.99 -11.16
C ALA A 102 -2.94 -16.83 -9.67
N VAL A 103 -1.91 -16.04 -9.33
CA VAL A 103 -1.58 -15.67 -7.96
C VAL A 103 -2.44 -14.48 -7.56
N ALA A 104 -3.35 -14.63 -6.59
CA ALA A 104 -4.14 -13.51 -6.08
C ALA A 104 -3.26 -12.52 -5.31
N THR A 105 -3.64 -11.24 -5.29
CA THR A 105 -2.95 -10.23 -4.45
C THR A 105 -3.88 -9.53 -3.48
N ARG A 106 -3.30 -8.87 -2.49
CA ARG A 106 -3.94 -7.87 -1.62
C ARG A 106 -3.09 -6.61 -1.62
N ILE A 107 -3.72 -5.49 -1.32
CA ILE A 107 -3.05 -4.20 -1.17
C ILE A 107 -3.18 -3.73 0.28
N TYR A 108 -2.05 -3.29 0.86
CA TYR A 108 -1.96 -2.81 2.22
C TYR A 108 -1.46 -1.36 2.19
N CYS A 109 -2.37 -0.41 2.38
CA CYS A 109 -2.02 1.01 2.44
C CYS A 109 -1.47 1.34 3.82
N TYR A 110 -0.36 2.08 3.86
CA TYR A 110 0.33 2.45 5.10
C TYR A 110 0.58 3.97 5.22
N ASP A 111 0.44 4.74 4.13
CA ASP A 111 0.51 6.22 4.20
C ASP A 111 -0.46 6.88 3.21
N LEU A 112 -0.87 8.12 3.51
CA LEU A 112 -1.76 8.93 2.70
C LEU A 112 -1.13 10.32 2.48
N MET A 113 -0.78 10.63 1.25
CA MET A 113 -0.04 11.85 0.89
C MET A 113 -0.92 12.95 0.31
N TYR A 114 -2.11 12.60 -0.18
CA TYR A 114 -3.04 13.54 -0.78
C TYR A 114 -4.47 13.03 -0.65
N LEU A 115 -5.41 13.93 -0.36
CA LEU A 115 -6.83 13.63 -0.26
C LEU A 115 -7.66 14.83 -0.69
N ASN A 116 -8.61 14.62 -1.60
CA ASN A 116 -9.64 15.59 -2.01
C ASN A 116 -9.12 17.02 -2.26
N GLY A 117 -8.11 17.18 -3.13
CA GLY A 117 -7.57 18.51 -3.44
C GLY A 117 -6.43 18.97 -2.53
N ARG A 118 -6.19 18.31 -1.40
CA ARG A 118 -5.24 18.74 -0.37
C ARG A 118 -4.02 17.81 -0.28
N THR A 119 -2.83 18.40 -0.31
CA THR A 119 -1.57 17.72 0.05
C THR A 119 -1.48 17.52 1.56
N LEU A 120 -1.01 16.34 1.96
CA LEU A 120 -0.80 15.95 3.36
C LEU A 120 0.70 15.79 3.68
N LEU A 121 1.61 16.13 2.77
CA LEU A 121 3.05 15.89 2.94
C LEU A 121 3.66 16.65 4.14
N GLU A 122 3.07 17.78 4.51
CA GLU A 122 3.49 18.59 5.68
C GLU A 122 2.73 18.21 6.96
N GLU A 123 1.73 17.35 6.86
CA GLU A 123 0.98 16.87 8.02
C GLU A 123 1.76 15.79 8.77
N PRO A 124 1.67 15.74 10.11
CA PRO A 124 2.31 14.68 10.88
C PRO A 124 1.68 13.31 10.57
N LEU A 125 2.48 12.24 10.68
CA LEU A 125 2.09 10.87 10.31
C LEU A 125 0.76 10.43 10.93
N TRP A 126 0.55 10.70 12.23
CA TRP A 126 -0.67 10.31 12.94
C TRP A 126 -1.93 10.92 12.30
N LYS A 127 -1.85 12.14 11.76
CA LYS A 127 -2.97 12.80 11.09
C LYS A 127 -3.27 12.15 9.74
N ARG A 128 -2.21 11.74 9.01
CA ARG A 128 -2.35 11.03 7.73
C ARG A 128 -2.93 9.63 7.93
N GLN A 129 -2.51 8.93 8.99
CA GLN A 129 -3.06 7.63 9.38
C GLN A 129 -4.52 7.72 9.83
N GLU A 130 -4.89 8.75 10.59
CA GLU A 130 -6.30 9.03 10.98
C GLU A 130 -7.19 9.18 9.73
N LEU A 131 -6.71 9.86 8.70
CA LEU A 131 -7.43 10.06 7.44
C LEU A 131 -7.45 8.81 6.55
N LEU A 132 -6.46 7.93 6.69
CA LEU A 132 -6.35 6.69 5.91
C LEU A 132 -7.37 5.63 6.37
N HIS A 133 -7.68 5.58 7.68
CA HIS A 133 -8.55 4.58 8.31
C HIS A 133 -10.00 5.02 8.45
#